data_AF-A0A4V1RJP5-F1
#
_entry.id   AF-A0A4V1RJP5-F1
#
_cell.length_a   1.000
_cell.length_b   1.000
_cell.length_c   1.000
_cell.angle_alpha   90.00
_cell.angle_beta   90.00
_cell.angle_gamma   90.00
#
_symmetry.space_group_name_H-M   'P 1'
#
loop_
_entity.id
_entity.type
_entity.pdbx_description
1 polymer ?
#
loop_
_entity_poly.entity_id
_entity_poly.type
_entity_poly.pdbx_seq_one_letter_code
_entity_poly.pdbx_strand_id
1 'polypeptide(L)'
;MSDFSRRTVVRGAAWTVPVVAVATQAPAFAVSPPPYVPPTVNLRGACANTGASQKGCGVIKTIEVPLLVSNPTLSPIQFQVTGMYTVNTGTAPTPTTSGAYKGVTGIYTTLCNKVSLAPAAACPGGEPNGTITVPAGAKNLQFIIVSAVTGNSSTFSARVEYRLLDADCTEIFADVVAEGAIASNNCL
;
A
#
# COMPACT_ATOMS: atom_id res chain seq x y z
N MET A 1 15.76 -72.10 -55.86
CA MET A 1 14.67 -71.21 -56.32
C MET A 1 14.25 -70.36 -55.13
N SER A 2 14.63 -69.09 -55.11
CA SER A 2 14.33 -68.17 -54.01
C SER A 2 13.58 -66.97 -54.55
N ASP A 3 12.26 -67.11 -54.69
CA ASP A 3 11.35 -66.00 -54.94
C ASP A 3 10.98 -65.35 -53.60
N PHE A 4 11.85 -64.48 -53.09
CA PHE A 4 11.44 -63.49 -52.11
C PHE A 4 10.84 -62.29 -52.84
N SER A 5 9.52 -62.30 -52.93
CA SER A 5 8.69 -61.26 -53.54
C SER A 5 8.92 -59.90 -52.90
N ARG A 6 9.18 -58.88 -53.73
CA ARG A 6 9.36 -57.46 -53.37
C ARG A 6 8.15 -56.82 -52.66
N ARG A 7 7.06 -57.55 -52.41
CA ARG A 7 5.83 -57.03 -51.78
C ARG A 7 5.86 -56.96 -50.26
N THR A 8 6.82 -57.60 -49.59
CA THR A 8 6.81 -57.66 -48.12
C THR A 8 7.53 -56.49 -47.44
N VAL A 9 8.44 -55.80 -48.14
CA VAL A 9 9.24 -54.71 -47.53
C VAL A 9 8.46 -53.39 -47.45
N VAL A 10 7.42 -53.19 -48.26
CA VAL A 10 6.69 -51.90 -48.30
C VAL A 10 5.64 -51.75 -47.19
N ARG A 11 5.19 -52.85 -46.56
CA ARG A 11 4.18 -52.76 -45.48
C ARG A 11 4.74 -52.47 -44.09
N GLY A 12 6.04 -52.64 -43.87
CA GLY A 12 6.68 -52.32 -42.58
C GLY A 12 7.02 -50.83 -42.41
N ALA A 13 7.17 -50.09 -43.50
CA ALA A 13 7.57 -48.67 -43.46
C ALA A 13 6.38 -47.69 -43.41
N ALA A 14 5.13 -48.18 -43.46
CA ALA A 14 3.94 -47.32 -43.43
C ALA A 14 3.49 -46.93 -42.00
N TRP A 15 4.13 -47.46 -40.95
CA TRP A 15 3.69 -47.25 -39.56
C TRP A 15 4.75 -46.59 -38.67
N THR A 16 5.87 -46.13 -39.24
CA THR A 16 7.02 -45.64 -38.45
C THR A 16 7.55 -44.28 -38.87
N VAL A 17 6.72 -43.38 -39.38
CA VAL A 17 7.09 -41.96 -39.58
C VAL A 17 5.83 -41.06 -39.51
N PRO A 18 5.75 -40.03 -38.65
CA PRO A 18 5.87 -40.05 -37.20
C PRO A 18 4.55 -39.51 -36.58
N VAL A 19 3.94 -40.21 -35.63
CA VAL A 19 3.00 -39.58 -34.68
C VAL A 19 3.83 -38.77 -33.66
N VAL A 20 4.63 -37.84 -34.19
CA VAL A 20 5.28 -36.72 -33.49
C VAL A 20 4.65 -35.44 -34.03
N ALA A 21 3.32 -35.46 -34.15
CA ALA A 21 2.49 -34.29 -34.47
C ALA A 21 1.27 -34.21 -33.53
N VAL A 22 1.31 -34.91 -32.39
CA VAL A 22 0.40 -34.70 -31.26
C VAL A 22 1.24 -34.41 -30.00
N ALA A 23 2.28 -33.59 -30.17
CA ALA A 23 2.84 -32.87 -29.04
C ALA A 23 2.14 -31.51 -28.99
N THR A 24 1.36 -31.34 -27.94
CA THR A 24 0.94 -30.07 -27.35
C THR A 24 0.06 -29.15 -28.20
N GLN A 25 -1.21 -29.53 -28.38
CA GLN A 25 -2.24 -28.53 -28.06
C GLN A 25 -2.26 -28.39 -26.54
N ALA A 26 -1.22 -27.78 -25.97
CA ALA A 26 -1.40 -27.14 -24.68
C ALA A 26 -2.51 -26.12 -24.96
N PRO A 27 -3.67 -26.19 -24.28
CA PRO A 27 -4.60 -25.09 -24.36
C PRO A 27 -3.79 -23.86 -23.98
N ALA A 28 -3.53 -23.00 -24.96
CA ALA A 28 -3.24 -21.62 -24.68
C ALA A 28 -4.52 -21.15 -24.00
N PHE A 29 -4.58 -21.33 -22.67
CA PHE A 29 -5.48 -20.57 -21.86
C PHE A 29 -5.15 -19.14 -22.26
N ALA A 30 -6.04 -18.55 -23.04
CA ALA A 30 -6.17 -17.11 -23.09
C ALA A 30 -6.53 -16.72 -21.67
N VAL A 31 -5.53 -16.69 -20.80
CA VAL A 31 -5.59 -16.00 -19.53
C VAL A 31 -5.63 -14.56 -19.98
N SER A 32 -6.84 -14.05 -20.22
CA SER A 32 -7.08 -12.62 -20.27
C SER A 32 -6.32 -12.06 -19.06
N PRO A 33 -5.44 -11.06 -19.23
CA PRO A 33 -4.78 -10.46 -18.10
C PRO A 33 -5.84 -10.20 -17.02
N PRO A 34 -5.63 -10.65 -15.78
CA PRO A 34 -6.61 -10.43 -14.73
C PRO A 34 -6.93 -8.93 -14.72
N PRO A 35 -8.21 -8.56 -14.50
CA PRO A 35 -8.61 -7.16 -14.53
C PRO A 35 -7.69 -6.38 -13.59
N TYR A 36 -7.07 -5.33 -14.10
CA TYR A 36 -6.21 -4.48 -13.31
C TYR A 36 -7.04 -3.88 -12.17
N VAL A 37 -6.68 -4.24 -10.93
CA VAL A 37 -7.28 -3.65 -9.74
C VAL A 37 -6.31 -2.57 -9.24
N PRO A 38 -6.74 -1.30 -9.14
CA PRO A 38 -5.87 -0.26 -8.63
C PRO A 38 -5.60 -0.45 -7.12
N PRO A 39 -4.45 0.02 -6.61
CA PRO A 39 -4.22 0.10 -5.17
C PRO A 39 -5.23 1.04 -4.52
N THR A 40 -5.58 0.75 -3.27
CA THR A 40 -6.56 1.52 -2.51
C THR A 40 -5.97 1.98 -1.19
N VAL A 41 -6.21 3.24 -0.84
CA VAL A 41 -5.94 3.78 0.49
C VAL A 41 -7.23 4.31 1.09
N ASN A 42 -7.43 4.01 2.37
CA ASN A 42 -8.54 4.53 3.15
C ASN A 42 -7.98 4.99 4.50
N LEU A 43 -7.98 6.30 4.70
CA LEU A 43 -7.77 6.91 6.02
C LEU A 43 -9.12 6.90 6.74
N ARG A 44 -9.15 6.30 7.93
CA ARG A 44 -10.34 6.26 8.77
C ARG A 44 -10.36 7.46 9.72
N GLY A 45 -11.47 7.61 10.43
CA GLY A 45 -11.65 8.67 11.42
C GLY A 45 -10.46 8.77 12.38
N ALA A 46 -9.90 9.96 12.48
CA ALA A 46 -8.77 10.27 13.35
C ALA A 46 -9.20 10.30 14.83
N CYS A 47 -8.25 10.06 15.72
CA CYS A 47 -8.42 10.18 17.17
C CYS A 47 -7.25 10.97 17.76
N ALA A 48 -7.39 11.45 19.00
CA ALA A 48 -6.39 12.28 19.65
C ALA A 48 -6.04 11.77 21.05
N ASN A 49 -4.75 11.61 21.33
CA ASN A 49 -4.26 11.31 22.68
C ASN A 49 -4.20 12.58 23.52
N THR A 50 -5.28 12.87 24.24
CA THR A 50 -5.41 14.11 25.03
C THR A 50 -4.95 13.96 26.49
N GLY A 51 -4.74 12.72 26.94
CA GLY A 51 -4.37 12.39 28.32
C GLY A 51 -2.90 12.01 28.53
N ALA A 52 -2.46 12.02 29.80
CA ALA A 52 -1.15 11.53 30.19
C ALA A 52 -1.08 9.99 30.32
N SER A 53 -2.23 9.35 30.57
CA SER A 53 -2.38 7.92 30.89
C SER A 53 -2.89 7.05 29.74
N GLN A 54 -3.53 7.65 28.73
CA GLN A 54 -4.02 6.97 27.54
C GLN A 54 -3.18 7.41 26.35
N LYS A 55 -2.27 6.51 25.97
CA LYS A 55 -1.37 6.67 24.83
C LYS A 55 -1.74 5.54 23.88
N GLY A 56 -2.30 5.87 22.73
CA GLY A 56 -2.30 4.97 21.60
C GLY A 56 -0.87 4.72 21.11
N CYS A 57 -0.67 4.59 19.80
CA CYS A 57 0.67 4.38 19.26
C CYS A 57 1.56 5.61 19.24
N GLY A 58 0.98 6.78 19.48
CA GLY A 58 1.70 8.04 19.58
C GLY A 58 2.24 8.34 20.98
N VAL A 59 3.02 9.42 21.04
CA VAL A 59 3.46 9.98 22.31
C VAL A 59 2.33 10.78 22.96
N ILE A 60 2.59 11.37 24.12
CA ILE A 60 1.64 12.27 24.77
C ILE A 60 1.29 13.40 23.80
N LYS A 61 -0.01 13.65 23.57
CA LYS A 61 -0.53 14.77 22.76
C LYS A 61 -0.21 14.67 21.27
N THR A 62 -0.65 13.58 20.65
CA THR A 62 -0.59 13.37 19.20
C THR A 62 -1.95 12.98 18.65
N ILE A 63 -2.15 13.22 17.36
CA ILE A 63 -3.28 12.71 16.60
C ILE A 63 -2.84 11.41 15.94
N GLU A 64 -3.73 10.43 15.94
CA GLU A 64 -3.53 9.14 15.28
C GLU A 64 -4.59 8.96 14.20
N VAL A 65 -4.15 8.59 13.00
CA VAL A 65 -5.01 8.37 11.85
C VAL A 65 -4.86 6.92 11.42
N PRO A 66 -5.90 6.07 11.58
CA PRO A 66 -5.83 4.70 11.10
C PRO A 66 -5.78 4.69 9.57
N LEU A 67 -4.80 3.98 9.04
CA LEU A 67 -4.55 3.81 7.61
C LEU A 67 -4.85 2.36 7.23
N LEU A 68 -5.75 2.17 6.27
CA LEU A 68 -5.96 0.90 5.59
C LEU A 68 -5.42 1.00 4.16
N VAL A 69 -4.47 0.15 3.81
CA VAL A 69 -3.87 0.12 2.47
C VAL A 69 -3.90 -1.28 1.86
N SER A 70 -4.23 -1.34 0.58
CA SER A 70 -4.20 -2.56 -0.23
C SER A 70 -3.42 -2.31 -1.51
N ASN A 71 -2.54 -3.24 -1.84
CA ASN A 71 -1.78 -3.28 -3.08
C ASN A 71 -2.04 -4.62 -3.78
N PRO A 72 -3.08 -4.71 -4.63
CA PRO A 72 -3.36 -5.92 -5.39
C PRO A 72 -2.42 -6.08 -6.61
N THR A 73 -1.51 -5.14 -6.86
CA THR A 73 -0.59 -5.20 -8.00
C THR A 73 0.53 -6.22 -7.77
N LEU A 74 1.30 -6.50 -8.83
CA LEU A 74 2.41 -7.46 -8.81
C LEU A 74 3.74 -6.84 -8.37
N SER A 75 3.80 -5.51 -8.23
CA SER A 75 4.97 -4.76 -7.79
C SER A 75 4.72 -4.11 -6.43
N PRO A 76 5.76 -3.91 -5.61
CA PRO A 76 5.62 -3.11 -4.40
C PRO A 76 5.30 -1.65 -4.77
N ILE A 77 4.53 -0.99 -3.91
CA ILE A 77 4.24 0.45 -4.01
C ILE A 77 4.74 1.16 -2.75
N GLN A 78 4.97 2.47 -2.84
CA GLN A 78 5.28 3.30 -1.68
C GLN A 78 4.11 4.20 -1.32
N PHE A 79 3.69 4.15 -0.07
CA PHE A 79 2.80 5.14 0.51
C PHE A 79 3.66 6.22 1.18
N GLN A 80 3.44 7.48 0.82
CA GLN A 80 4.16 8.61 1.38
C GLN A 80 3.19 9.68 1.86
N VAL A 81 3.30 10.07 3.14
CA VAL A 81 2.69 11.29 3.65
C VAL A 81 3.53 12.47 3.18
N THR A 82 2.95 13.38 2.40
CA THR A 82 3.62 14.59 1.90
C THR A 82 3.47 15.77 2.85
N GLY A 83 2.43 15.74 3.69
CA GLY A 83 2.21 16.74 4.72
C GLY A 83 1.18 16.25 5.73
N MET A 84 1.47 16.44 7.01
CA MET A 84 0.48 16.25 8.07
C MET A 84 0.43 17.53 8.89
N TYR A 85 -0.75 18.12 8.96
CA TYR A 85 -1.00 19.40 9.61
C TYR A 85 -2.06 19.21 10.67
N THR A 86 -1.85 19.80 11.84
CA THR A 86 -2.75 19.65 12.98
C THR A 86 -2.93 20.97 13.69
N VAL A 87 -4.13 21.25 14.16
CA VAL A 87 -4.46 22.46 14.93
C VAL A 87 -5.34 22.11 16.10
N ASN A 88 -5.32 22.99 17.10
CA ASN A 88 -6.10 22.87 18.32
C ASN A 88 -7.42 23.64 18.22
N THR A 89 -8.06 23.62 17.05
CA THR A 89 -9.32 24.30 16.75
C THR A 89 -10.26 23.33 16.02
N GLY A 90 -11.53 23.70 15.84
CA GLY A 90 -12.55 22.83 15.23
C GLY A 90 -12.52 22.76 13.70
N THR A 91 -11.62 23.48 13.03
CA THR A 91 -11.52 23.52 11.57
C THR A 91 -10.21 22.89 11.12
N ALA A 92 -10.26 22.00 10.13
CA ALA A 92 -9.08 21.39 9.57
C ALA A 92 -8.09 22.45 9.02
N PRO A 93 -6.79 22.34 9.34
CA PRO A 93 -5.79 23.26 8.80
C PRO A 93 -5.61 23.13 7.30
N THR A 94 -5.12 24.18 6.68
CA THR A 94 -4.45 24.19 5.37
C THR A 94 -2.92 24.30 5.56
N PRO A 95 -2.10 24.09 4.51
CA PRO A 95 -0.64 24.21 4.62
C PRO A 95 -0.14 25.58 5.08
N THR A 96 -0.98 26.62 4.93
CA THR A 96 -0.68 28.01 5.27
C THR A 96 -1.30 28.45 6.59
N THR A 97 -1.98 27.54 7.31
CA THR A 97 -2.62 27.87 8.59
C THR A 97 -1.57 28.23 9.64
N SER A 98 -1.62 29.48 10.10
CA SER A 98 -0.73 29.96 11.17
C SER A 98 -1.00 29.20 12.47
N GLY A 99 0.08 28.79 13.16
CA GLY A 99 -0.01 28.02 14.41
C GLY A 99 -0.35 26.54 14.22
N ALA A 100 -0.42 26.03 12.99
CA ALA A 100 -0.54 24.60 12.74
C ALA A 100 0.76 23.86 13.05
N TYR A 101 0.66 22.76 13.79
CA TYR A 101 1.77 21.83 13.97
C TYR A 101 1.91 20.98 12.72
N LYS A 102 3.14 20.86 12.21
CA LYS A 102 3.46 20.11 11.01
C LYS A 102 4.35 18.92 11.32
N GLY A 103 4.05 17.78 10.72
CA GLY A 103 4.95 16.64 10.60
C GLY A 103 4.37 15.33 11.09
N VAL A 104 5.12 14.27 10.84
CA VAL A 104 4.78 12.88 11.18
C VAL A 104 5.86 12.32 12.10
N THR A 105 5.46 11.79 13.26
CA THR A 105 6.37 11.11 14.20
C THR A 105 6.71 9.70 13.71
N GLY A 106 5.74 9.02 13.11
CA GLY A 106 5.93 7.71 12.51
C GLY A 106 4.64 7.10 12.00
N ILE A 107 4.83 6.02 11.24
CA ILE A 107 3.79 5.07 10.91
C ILE A 107 4.02 3.83 11.78
N TYR A 108 2.96 3.35 12.41
CA TYR A 108 2.98 2.28 13.40
C TYR A 108 2.06 1.15 12.96
N THR A 109 2.34 -0.06 13.42
CA THR A 109 1.36 -1.16 13.35
C THR A 109 0.24 -0.92 14.36
N THR A 110 -0.84 -1.70 14.27
CA THR A 110 -1.94 -1.69 15.26
C THR A 110 -1.50 -2.13 16.67
N LEU A 111 -0.30 -2.72 16.80
CA LEU A 111 0.33 -3.06 18.08
C LEU A 111 1.33 -1.99 18.54
N CYS A 112 1.31 -0.82 17.94
CA CYS A 112 2.18 0.32 18.26
C CYS A 112 3.68 0.06 18.13
N ASN A 113 4.04 -0.92 17.30
CA ASN A 113 5.42 -1.06 16.86
C ASN A 113 5.65 -0.09 15.72
N LYS A 114 6.63 0.81 15.87
CA LYS A 114 7.03 1.70 14.79
C LYS A 114 7.44 0.84 13.60
N VAL A 115 6.85 1.12 12.44
CA VAL A 115 7.14 0.41 11.22
C VAL A 115 8.53 0.82 10.76
N SER A 116 9.54 0.04 11.16
CA SER A 116 10.90 0.15 10.64
C SER A 116 11.00 -0.63 9.33
N LEU A 117 10.36 -0.12 8.28
CA LEU A 117 10.61 -0.67 6.96
C LEU A 117 11.92 -0.09 6.45
N ALA A 118 12.73 -0.98 5.86
CA ALA A 118 14.08 -0.77 5.35
C ALA A 118 14.25 0.62 4.71
N PRO A 119 15.45 1.23 4.82
CA PRO A 119 15.69 2.58 4.32
C PRO A 119 15.12 2.70 2.92
N ALA A 120 14.27 3.70 2.76
CA ALA A 120 13.68 4.10 1.50
C ALA A 120 14.79 4.28 0.46
N ALA A 121 15.11 3.21 -0.27
CA ALA A 121 15.63 3.32 -1.61
C ALA A 121 14.42 3.09 -2.52
N ALA A 122 13.71 4.17 -2.84
CA ALA A 122 13.28 4.36 -4.22
C ALA A 122 12.95 5.83 -4.46
N CYS A 123 12.10 6.45 -3.63
CA CYS A 123 11.43 7.70 -4.04
C CYS A 123 11.68 8.90 -3.12
N PRO A 124 12.30 9.99 -3.62
CA PRO A 124 12.55 11.18 -2.82
C PRO A 124 11.27 11.94 -2.49
N GLY A 125 11.29 12.66 -1.35
CA GLY A 125 10.20 13.48 -0.86
C GLY A 125 9.40 12.80 0.27
N GLY A 126 8.31 13.47 0.66
CA GLY A 126 7.52 13.06 1.81
C GLY A 126 8.09 13.52 3.15
N GLU A 127 7.31 13.30 4.21
CA GLU A 127 7.70 13.56 5.59
C GLU A 127 8.71 12.48 6.07
N PRO A 128 9.76 12.84 6.84
CA PRO A 128 10.87 11.95 7.20
C PRO A 128 10.49 10.62 7.89
N ASN A 129 9.30 10.52 8.49
CA ASN A 129 8.79 9.29 9.10
C ASN A 129 7.41 8.87 8.53
N GLY A 130 7.02 9.46 7.40
CA GLY A 130 5.71 9.29 6.78
C GLY A 130 5.67 8.32 5.62
N THR A 131 6.69 7.48 5.46
CA THR A 131 6.83 6.60 4.29
C THR A 131 6.84 5.13 4.69
N ILE A 132 6.07 4.31 3.97
CA ILE A 132 6.11 2.85 4.07
C ILE A 132 6.08 2.19 2.69
N THR A 133 6.70 1.02 2.58
CA THR A 133 6.56 0.16 1.41
C THR A 133 5.43 -0.84 1.64
N VAL A 134 4.50 -0.90 0.69
CA VAL A 134 3.38 -1.84 0.69
C VAL A 134 3.72 -2.97 -0.28
N PRO A 135 3.92 -4.21 0.20
CA PRO A 135 4.29 -5.33 -0.66
C PRO A 135 3.29 -5.59 -1.77
N ALA A 136 3.76 -6.19 -2.87
CA ALA A 136 2.89 -6.71 -3.93
C ALA A 136 1.89 -7.73 -3.38
N GLY A 137 0.66 -7.72 -3.89
CA GLY A 137 -0.42 -8.60 -3.47
C GLY A 137 -0.94 -8.38 -2.03
N ALA A 138 -0.46 -7.34 -1.33
CA ALA A 138 -0.91 -7.05 0.03
C ALA A 138 -2.39 -6.62 0.06
N LYS A 139 -3.14 -7.12 1.04
CA LYS A 139 -4.57 -6.82 1.23
C LYS A 139 -4.82 -6.33 2.64
N ASN A 140 -5.54 -5.22 2.75
CA ASN A 140 -6.07 -4.69 4.02
C ASN A 140 -4.99 -4.54 5.11
N LEU A 141 -3.78 -4.09 4.74
CA LEU A 141 -2.77 -3.77 5.74
C LEU A 141 -3.24 -2.57 6.57
N GLN A 142 -3.15 -2.72 7.89
CA GLN A 142 -3.57 -1.70 8.84
C GLN A 142 -2.36 -1.09 9.52
N PHE A 143 -2.30 0.24 9.47
CA PHE A 143 -1.28 1.05 10.11
C PHE A 143 -1.93 2.22 10.83
N ILE A 144 -1.13 2.91 11.63
CA ILE A 144 -1.52 4.11 12.35
C ILE A 144 -0.49 5.18 12.03
N ILE A 145 -0.93 6.29 11.43
CA ILE A 145 -0.10 7.46 11.18
C ILE A 145 -0.18 8.36 12.41
N VAL A 146 0.95 8.72 12.99
CA VAL A 146 1.02 9.56 14.18
C VAL A 146 1.57 10.93 13.83
N SER A 147 0.82 11.98 14.18
CA SER A 147 1.22 13.37 13.98
C SER A 147 2.40 13.77 14.87
N ALA A 148 3.03 14.89 14.53
CA ALA A 148 3.84 15.64 15.48
C ALA A 148 3.04 16.01 16.76
N VAL A 149 3.75 16.31 17.84
CA VAL A 149 3.15 16.69 19.12
C VAL A 149 2.37 18.00 18.98
N THR A 150 1.09 17.97 19.32
CA THR A 150 0.11 19.05 19.08
C THR A 150 -0.15 19.93 20.30
N GLY A 151 0.55 19.69 21.42
CA GLY A 151 0.35 20.45 22.65
C GLY A 151 -0.99 20.15 23.34
N ASN A 152 -1.43 21.04 24.23
CA ASN A 152 -2.65 20.82 25.03
C ASN A 152 -3.89 21.36 24.30
N SER A 153 -4.83 20.49 23.98
CA SER A 153 -6.17 20.86 23.56
C SER A 153 -7.17 19.76 23.88
N SER A 154 -8.45 20.12 23.95
CA SER A 154 -9.59 19.20 23.97
C SER A 154 -10.25 19.04 22.60
N THR A 155 -9.85 19.87 21.63
CA THR A 155 -10.37 19.90 20.27
C THR A 155 -9.21 19.93 19.29
N PHE A 156 -9.16 18.96 18.40
CA PHE A 156 -8.13 18.88 17.37
C PHE A 156 -8.78 18.86 16.00
N SER A 157 -8.06 19.30 14.99
CA SER A 157 -8.40 19.02 13.60
C SER A 157 -7.12 18.66 12.86
N ALA A 158 -7.24 17.82 11.84
CA ALA A 158 -6.09 17.29 11.12
C ALA A 158 -6.30 17.36 9.61
N ARG A 159 -5.20 17.53 8.88
CA ARG A 159 -5.15 17.38 7.44
C ARG A 159 -3.94 16.54 7.09
N VAL A 160 -4.18 15.46 6.36
CA VAL A 160 -3.16 14.54 5.87
C VAL A 160 -3.16 14.62 4.34
N GLU A 161 -2.04 15.02 3.78
CA GLU A 161 -1.74 14.92 2.37
C GLU A 161 -0.85 13.70 2.16
N TYR A 162 -1.20 12.87 1.18
CA TYR A 162 -0.41 11.69 0.86
C TYR A 162 -0.42 11.40 -0.63
N ARG A 163 0.52 10.55 -1.04
CA ARG A 163 0.61 10.02 -2.39
C ARG A 163 1.02 8.55 -2.37
N LEU A 164 0.62 7.84 -3.42
CA LEU A 164 1.12 6.51 -3.73
C LEU A 164 2.03 6.60 -4.94
N LEU A 165 3.20 5.99 -4.80
CA LEU A 165 4.21 5.89 -5.83
C LEU A 165 4.39 4.43 -6.22
N ASP A 166 4.68 4.19 -7.50
CA ASP A 166 5.13 2.88 -7.96
C ASP A 166 6.61 2.62 -7.62
N ALA A 167 7.15 1.51 -8.13
CA ALA A 167 8.55 1.14 -7.92
C ALA A 167 9.55 2.11 -8.59
N ASP A 168 9.10 2.85 -9.61
CA ASP A 168 9.90 3.83 -10.37
C ASP A 168 9.68 5.27 -9.88
N CYS A 169 8.94 5.44 -8.78
CA CYS A 169 8.63 6.73 -8.16
C CYS A 169 7.73 7.63 -8.97
N THR A 170 6.97 7.04 -9.89
CA THR A 170 5.89 7.71 -10.57
C THR A 170 4.67 7.75 -9.66
N GLU A 171 4.04 8.90 -9.58
CA GLU A 171 2.80 9.06 -8.83
C GLU A 171 1.67 8.28 -9.50
N ILE A 172 1.14 7.29 -8.77
CA ILE A 172 -0.06 6.56 -9.16
C ILE A 172 -1.26 7.46 -8.88
N PHE A 173 -1.31 8.03 -7.67
CA PHE A 173 -2.26 9.08 -7.29
C PHE A 173 -1.80 9.81 -6.02
N ALA A 174 -2.35 11.00 -5.81
CA ALA A 174 -2.25 11.75 -4.56
C ALA A 174 -3.65 12.16 -4.10
N ASP A 175 -3.81 12.31 -2.80
CA ASP A 175 -5.07 12.73 -2.20
C ASP A 175 -4.84 13.49 -0.89
N VAL A 176 -5.89 14.16 -0.43
CA VAL A 176 -5.90 14.95 0.79
C VAL A 176 -7.13 14.62 1.60
N VAL A 177 -6.91 14.15 2.82
CA VAL A 177 -7.97 13.91 3.79
C VAL A 177 -7.87 14.96 4.88
N ALA A 178 -8.97 15.64 5.13
CA ALA A 178 -9.08 16.64 6.18
C ALA A 178 -10.22 16.23 7.11
N GLU A 179 -9.89 16.11 8.40
CA GLU A 179 -10.85 15.86 9.46
C GLU A 179 -10.98 17.13 10.30
N GLY A 180 -12.22 17.57 10.49
CA GLY A 180 -12.56 18.71 11.33
C GLY A 180 -12.42 18.36 12.82
N ALA A 181 -13.29 18.89 13.66
CA ALA A 181 -13.24 18.66 15.10
C ALA A 181 -13.21 17.16 15.48
N ILE A 182 -12.00 16.67 15.77
CA ILE A 182 -11.69 15.39 16.38
C ILE A 182 -11.83 15.59 17.88
N ALA A 183 -12.84 14.94 18.46
CA ALA A 183 -13.03 14.92 19.90
C ALA A 183 -11.83 14.26 20.60
N SER A 184 -11.66 14.58 21.88
CA SER A 184 -10.69 13.95 22.78
C SER A 184 -11.06 12.50 23.08
N ASN A 185 -11.07 11.66 22.04
CA ASN A 185 -11.30 10.24 22.16
C ASN A 185 -9.93 9.59 22.22
N ASN A 186 -9.64 8.93 23.34
CA ASN A 186 -8.42 8.14 23.47
C ASN A 186 -8.34 7.17 22.31
N CYS A 187 -7.22 7.26 21.59
CA CYS A 187 -6.91 6.28 20.58
C CYS A 187 -6.84 4.88 21.23
N LEU A 188 -7.28 3.87 20.48
CA LEU A 188 -7.43 2.48 20.91
C LEU A 188 -6.19 1.93 21.63
#